data_AF-A0AAW2W0N3-F1
#
_entry.id   AF-A0AAW2W0N3-F1
#
_cell.length_a   1.000
_cell.length_b   1.000
_cell.length_c   1.000
_cell.angle_alpha   90.00
_cell.angle_beta   90.00
_cell.angle_gamma   90.00
#
_symmetry.space_group_name_H-M   'P 1'
#
loop_
_entity.id
_entity.type
_entity.pdbx_description
1 polymer ?
#
loop_
_entity_poly.entity_id
_entity_poly.type
_entity_poly.pdbx_seq_one_letter_code
_entity_poly.pdbx_strand_id
1 'polypeptide(L)'
;MEDGGPGLHLHGIFTILKYVYGLGIADYLPWLEVFDLDGHKTILKNAIKRVRKYQDPEIEKRVDMWQQGIRKTEEDVLDVLINLKDSNNNPLLSIHEIKAEIIEIMLAAVDNPSNAVEWALAEMINQPDILHGACQELDQVVGRDRLVDESDLSKLNYVKACVKEAFRLHPMPERHIANEESVVVLVDHELRMLSFSTGRRGCPGIVLGSTMTTLLLARLIQGFSWTAPPNEPSNIDLAESEGDMVKAIPLIAHAVPRLEPHVYPKLVL
;
A
#
# COMPACT_ATOMS: atom_id res chain seq x y z
N MET A 1 7.42 -20.89 -19.94
CA MET A 1 7.18 -19.92 -18.84
C MET A 1 7.60 -20.59 -17.53
N GLU A 2 8.90 -20.70 -17.27
CA GLU A 2 9.46 -21.31 -16.03
C GLU A 2 10.37 -20.34 -15.25
N ASP A 3 10.53 -19.13 -15.78
CA ASP A 3 11.30 -18.06 -15.16
C ASP A 3 10.33 -17.26 -14.31
N GLY A 4 10.60 -17.17 -13.01
CA GLY A 4 9.75 -16.51 -12.02
C GLY A 4 9.68 -15.00 -12.26
N GLY A 5 8.98 -14.58 -13.31
CA GLY A 5 8.81 -13.20 -13.70
C GLY A 5 7.96 -12.40 -12.71
N PRO A 6 7.71 -11.12 -13.02
CA PRO A 6 7.08 -10.18 -12.10
C PRO A 6 5.75 -10.66 -11.49
N GLY A 7 4.93 -11.37 -12.26
CA GLY A 7 3.67 -11.93 -11.76
C GLY A 7 3.84 -13.02 -10.69
N LEU A 8 4.86 -13.89 -10.82
CA LEU A 8 5.13 -14.92 -9.82
C LEU A 8 5.72 -14.32 -8.54
N HIS A 9 6.55 -13.29 -8.69
CA HIS A 9 7.10 -12.50 -7.59
C HIS A 9 5.98 -11.82 -6.79
N LEU A 10 5.06 -11.13 -7.48
CA LEU A 10 3.93 -10.45 -6.84
C LEU A 10 2.98 -11.42 -6.14
N HIS A 11 2.68 -12.58 -6.76
CA HIS A 11 1.91 -13.63 -6.11
C HIS A 11 2.60 -14.16 -4.84
N GLY A 12 3.93 -14.26 -4.86
CA GLY A 12 4.73 -14.60 -3.68
C GLY A 12 4.58 -13.57 -2.56
N ILE A 13 4.64 -12.27 -2.86
CA ILE A 13 4.44 -11.17 -1.91
C ILE A 13 3.07 -11.28 -1.23
N PHE A 14 1.99 -11.39 -2.00
CA PHE A 14 0.64 -11.52 -1.42
C PHE A 14 0.47 -12.81 -0.61
N THR A 15 1.15 -13.89 -0.99
CA THR A 15 1.17 -15.11 -0.17
C THR A 15 1.89 -14.85 1.16
N ILE A 16 3.02 -14.14 1.17
CA ILE A 16 3.71 -13.79 2.42
C ILE A 16 2.79 -12.96 3.31
N LEU A 17 2.18 -11.89 2.78
CA LEU A 17 1.27 -11.02 3.53
C LEU A 17 0.15 -11.79 4.22
N LYS A 18 -0.52 -12.69 3.48
CA LYS A 18 -1.63 -13.49 4.02
C LYS A 18 -1.21 -14.38 5.20
N TYR A 19 -0.01 -14.94 5.18
CA TYR A 19 0.41 -15.95 6.16
C TYR A 19 1.36 -15.41 7.24
N VAL A 20 2.02 -14.27 7.02
CA VAL A 20 2.90 -13.67 8.04
C VAL A 20 2.10 -13.04 9.19
N TYR A 21 0.89 -12.57 8.91
CA TYR A 21 -0.04 -12.02 9.90
C TYR A 21 -1.12 -13.03 10.35
N GLY A 22 -1.14 -14.22 9.75
CA GLY A 22 -2.11 -15.27 10.07
C GLY A 22 -1.75 -16.00 11.36
N LEU A 23 -2.66 -16.00 12.34
CA LEU A 23 -2.50 -16.73 13.61
C LEU A 23 -2.66 -18.24 13.37
N GLY A 24 -1.63 -19.00 13.68
CA GLY A 24 -1.63 -20.47 13.69
C GLY A 24 -1.67 -21.04 15.11
N ILE A 25 -1.90 -22.35 15.20
CA ILE A 25 -1.90 -23.09 16.47
C ILE A 25 -0.54 -22.96 17.18
N ALA A 26 0.54 -22.90 16.41
CA ALA A 26 1.90 -22.77 16.93
C ALA A 26 2.14 -21.42 17.63
N ASP A 27 1.42 -20.35 17.29
CA ASP A 27 1.55 -19.05 17.95
C ASP A 27 1.02 -19.08 19.39
N TYR A 28 0.00 -19.90 19.64
CA TYR A 28 -0.55 -20.13 20.98
C TYR A 28 0.20 -21.22 21.75
N LEU A 29 0.66 -22.26 21.04
CA LEU A 29 1.33 -23.43 21.60
C LEU A 29 2.67 -23.67 20.87
N PRO A 30 3.74 -22.95 21.24
CA PRO A 30 5.01 -22.96 20.49
C PRO A 30 5.65 -24.35 20.32
N TRP A 31 5.41 -25.28 21.24
CA TRP A 31 5.94 -26.64 21.13
C TRP A 31 5.31 -27.46 19.99
N LEU A 32 4.16 -27.02 19.44
CA LEU A 32 3.52 -27.62 18.28
C LEU A 32 4.11 -27.14 16.93
N GLU A 33 5.01 -26.15 16.94
CA GLU A 33 5.62 -25.58 15.72
C GLU A 33 6.31 -26.64 14.85
N VAL A 34 6.84 -27.71 15.45
CA VAL A 34 7.51 -28.81 14.73
C VAL A 34 6.57 -29.55 13.79
N PHE A 35 5.26 -29.57 14.09
CA PHE A 35 4.27 -30.28 13.30
C PHE A 35 3.71 -29.47 12.14
N ASP A 36 3.89 -28.15 12.11
CA ASP A 36 3.33 -27.23 11.09
C ASP A 36 1.84 -27.54 10.79
N LEU A 37 1.02 -27.66 11.85
CA LEU A 37 -0.35 -28.16 11.77
C LEU A 37 -1.23 -27.37 10.78
N ASP A 38 -1.02 -26.06 10.69
CA ASP A 38 -1.74 -25.15 9.78
C ASP A 38 -1.06 -25.03 8.40
N GLY A 39 0.13 -25.61 8.23
CA GLY A 39 0.93 -25.52 7.01
C GLY A 39 1.56 -24.14 6.75
N HIS A 40 1.33 -23.15 7.63
CA HIS A 40 1.77 -21.77 7.48
C HIS A 40 3.28 -21.67 7.25
N LYS A 41 4.09 -22.45 7.98
CA LYS A 41 5.56 -22.39 7.89
C LYS A 41 6.03 -22.88 6.52
N THR A 42 5.48 -23.98 6.03
CA THR A 42 5.81 -24.52 4.71
C THR A 42 5.39 -23.57 3.59
N ILE A 43 4.18 -22.99 3.69
CA ILE A 43 3.67 -22.02 2.72
C ILE A 43 4.55 -20.78 2.69
N LEU A 44 4.86 -20.19 3.85
CA LEU A 44 5.68 -18.99 3.98
C LEU A 44 7.09 -19.22 3.42
N LYS A 45 7.73 -20.35 3.75
CA LYS A 45 9.05 -20.72 3.20
C LYS A 45 9.05 -20.78 1.67
N ASN A 46 8.01 -21.39 1.09
CA ASN A 46 7.88 -21.49 -0.35
C ASN A 46 7.63 -20.12 -1.01
N ALA A 47 6.81 -19.27 -0.38
CA ALA A 47 6.54 -17.93 -0.86
C ALA A 47 7.79 -17.05 -0.83
N ILE A 48 8.53 -17.04 0.29
CA ILE A 48 9.82 -16.34 0.42
C ILE A 48 10.81 -16.84 -0.64
N LYS A 49 10.89 -18.16 -0.86
CA LYS A 49 11.78 -18.72 -1.90
C LYS A 49 11.42 -18.21 -3.31
N ARG A 50 10.13 -18.06 -3.62
CA ARG A 50 9.67 -17.51 -4.91
C ARG A 50 10.04 -16.03 -5.05
N VAL A 51 9.80 -15.24 -4.01
CA VAL A 51 10.13 -13.81 -3.99
C VAL A 51 11.65 -13.60 -4.17
N ARG A 52 12.44 -14.34 -3.40
CA ARG A 52 13.92 -14.26 -3.45
C ARG A 52 14.51 -14.73 -4.77
N LYS A 53 13.86 -15.64 -5.51
CA LYS A 53 14.31 -16.06 -6.85
C LYS A 53 14.39 -14.87 -7.82
N TYR A 54 13.55 -13.85 -7.63
CA TYR A 54 13.54 -12.65 -8.46
C TYR A 54 14.37 -11.50 -7.87
N GLN A 55 14.26 -11.26 -6.56
CA GLN A 55 14.92 -10.12 -5.91
C GLN A 55 16.41 -10.32 -5.65
N ASP A 56 16.83 -11.49 -5.15
CA ASP A 56 18.22 -11.72 -4.74
C ASP A 56 19.22 -11.43 -5.89
N PRO A 57 18.99 -11.86 -7.15
CA PRO A 57 19.90 -11.57 -8.25
C PRO A 57 20.04 -10.08 -8.57
N GLU A 58 18.97 -9.29 -8.49
CA GLU A 58 19.02 -7.85 -8.76
C GLU A 58 19.74 -7.11 -7.62
N ILE A 59 19.53 -7.54 -6.37
CA ILE A 59 20.25 -7.01 -5.20
C ILE A 59 21.74 -7.33 -5.29
N GLU A 60 22.11 -8.57 -5.57
CA GLU A 60 23.51 -9.01 -5.70
C GLU A 60 24.21 -8.23 -6.81
N LYS A 61 23.57 -8.13 -7.99
CA LYS A 61 24.08 -7.33 -9.09
C LYS A 61 24.30 -5.87 -8.69
N ARG A 62 23.37 -5.27 -7.93
CA ARG A 62 23.51 -3.89 -7.46
C ARG A 62 24.67 -3.72 -6.49
N VAL A 63 24.84 -4.66 -5.55
CA VAL A 63 25.98 -4.69 -4.63
C VAL A 63 27.31 -4.77 -5.40
N ASP A 64 27.40 -5.66 -6.39
CA ASP A 64 28.60 -5.80 -7.22
C ASP A 64 28.93 -4.51 -7.98
N MET A 65 27.92 -3.81 -8.53
CA MET A 65 28.11 -2.53 -9.21
C MET A 65 28.69 -1.45 -8.28
N TRP A 66 28.29 -1.43 -7.02
CA TRP A 66 28.84 -0.52 -6.00
C TRP A 66 30.27 -0.91 -5.63
N GLN A 67 30.56 -2.19 -5.41
CA GLN A 67 31.90 -2.67 -5.10
C GLN A 67 32.91 -2.39 -6.23
N GLN A 68 32.47 -2.47 -7.49
CA GLN A 68 33.29 -2.19 -8.66
C GLN A 68 33.43 -0.68 -8.97
N GLY A 69 32.76 0.19 -8.22
CA GLY A 69 32.76 1.63 -8.47
C GLY A 69 32.09 2.05 -9.78
N ILE A 70 31.30 1.15 -10.39
CA ILE A 70 30.48 1.44 -11.58
C ILE A 70 29.39 2.45 -11.19
N ARG A 71 28.76 2.22 -10.03
CA ARG A 71 27.80 3.14 -9.44
C ARG A 71 28.50 4.14 -8.52
N LYS A 72 28.08 5.40 -8.60
CA LYS A 72 28.70 6.52 -7.88
C LYS A 72 27.73 7.33 -7.04
N THR A 73 26.45 7.18 -7.33
CA THR A 73 25.36 7.95 -6.74
C THR A 73 24.27 6.98 -6.29
N GLU A 74 23.71 7.26 -5.12
CA GLU A 74 22.50 6.61 -4.62
C GLU A 74 21.32 7.17 -5.43
N GLU A 75 20.59 6.30 -6.11
CA GLU A 75 19.44 6.70 -6.95
C GLU A 75 18.12 6.21 -6.35
N ASP A 76 18.16 5.10 -5.61
CA ASP A 76 17.01 4.48 -4.98
C ASP A 76 17.31 3.96 -3.57
N VAL A 77 16.28 3.45 -2.89
CA VAL A 77 16.37 2.92 -1.52
C VAL A 77 17.34 1.75 -1.41
N LEU A 78 17.45 0.90 -2.44
CA LEU A 78 18.39 -0.22 -2.42
C LEU A 78 19.83 0.30 -2.39
N ASP A 79 20.15 1.33 -3.16
CA ASP A 79 21.48 1.95 -3.15
C ASP A 79 21.81 2.58 -1.80
N VAL A 80 20.83 3.23 -1.17
CA VAL A 80 20.99 3.78 0.18
C VAL A 80 21.32 2.65 1.14
N LEU A 81 20.52 1.58 1.19
CA LEU A 81 20.74 0.43 2.08
C LEU A 81 22.10 -0.23 1.87
N ILE A 82 22.58 -0.34 0.63
CA ILE A 82 23.91 -0.88 0.29
C ILE A 82 25.04 0.01 0.83
N ASN A 83 24.87 1.34 0.79
CA ASN A 83 25.90 2.30 1.18
C ASN A 83 25.80 2.80 2.62
N LEU A 84 24.79 2.39 3.38
CA LEU A 84 24.69 2.74 4.80
C LEU A 84 25.95 2.29 5.54
N LYS A 85 26.53 3.21 6.32
CA LYS A 85 27.73 2.96 7.12
C LYS A 85 27.55 3.34 8.58
N ASP A 86 28.25 2.62 9.44
CA ASP A 86 28.35 2.94 10.86
C ASP A 86 29.32 4.13 11.11
N SER A 87 29.46 4.52 12.38
CA SER A 87 30.39 5.57 12.81
C SER A 87 31.87 5.27 12.52
N ASN A 88 32.21 4.01 12.25
CA ASN A 88 33.56 3.56 11.92
C ASN A 88 33.75 3.39 10.41
N ASN A 89 32.78 3.83 9.59
CA ASN A 89 32.78 3.72 8.13
C ASN A 89 32.72 2.27 7.60
N ASN A 90 32.28 1.32 8.42
CA ASN A 90 31.96 -0.06 8.01
C ASN A 90 30.55 -0.14 7.43
N PRO A 91 30.24 -1.09 6.53
CA PRO A 91 28.87 -1.34 6.11
C PRO A 91 27.97 -1.60 7.32
N LEU A 92 26.86 -0.86 7.41
CA LEU A 92 25.91 -0.97 8.52
C LEU A 92 25.05 -2.23 8.41
N LEU A 93 24.76 -2.66 7.17
CA LEU A 93 23.93 -3.81 6.86
C LEU A 93 24.72 -4.86 6.08
N SER A 94 24.52 -6.12 6.42
CA SER A 94 24.95 -7.26 5.62
C SER A 94 24.05 -7.44 4.39
N ILE A 95 24.53 -8.16 3.38
CA ILE A 95 23.71 -8.52 2.20
C ILE A 95 22.44 -9.30 2.60
N HIS A 96 22.49 -10.07 3.69
CA HIS A 96 21.33 -10.81 4.19
C HIS A 96 20.28 -9.87 4.78
N GLU A 97 20.70 -8.86 5.54
CA GLU A 97 19.82 -7.82 6.09
C GLU A 97 19.24 -6.97 4.97
N ILE A 98 20.04 -6.54 3.97
CA ILE A 98 19.54 -5.79 2.81
C ILE A 98 18.44 -6.58 2.08
N LYS A 99 18.66 -7.88 1.83
CA LYS A 99 17.65 -8.74 1.18
C LYS A 99 16.37 -8.85 2.01
N ALA A 100 16.48 -8.96 3.33
CA ALA A 100 15.32 -9.02 4.22
C ALA A 100 14.55 -7.68 4.23
N GLU A 101 15.26 -6.56 4.40
CA GLU A 101 14.67 -5.21 4.43
C GLU A 101 13.94 -4.87 3.13
N ILE A 102 14.48 -5.26 1.96
CA ILE A 102 13.79 -5.05 0.68
C ILE A 102 12.47 -5.83 0.61
N ILE A 103 12.41 -7.04 1.17
CA ILE A 103 11.15 -7.79 1.25
C ILE A 103 10.17 -7.06 2.17
N GLU A 104 10.58 -6.65 3.37
CA GLU A 104 9.75 -5.94 4.33
C GLU A 104 9.17 -4.63 3.75
N ILE A 105 10.01 -3.82 3.09
CA ILE A 105 9.57 -2.58 2.43
C ILE A 105 8.54 -2.88 1.33
N MET A 106 8.76 -3.92 0.52
CA MET A 106 7.80 -4.29 -0.54
C MET A 106 6.48 -4.81 0.03
N LEU A 107 6.52 -5.63 1.09
CA LEU A 107 5.33 -6.11 1.77
C LEU A 107 4.49 -4.92 2.23
N ALA A 108 5.09 -3.99 2.97
CA ALA A 108 4.38 -2.84 3.55
C ALA A 108 3.90 -1.80 2.53
N ALA A 109 4.58 -1.65 1.39
CA ALA A 109 4.28 -0.60 0.42
C ALA A 109 3.23 -1.01 -0.63
N VAL A 110 3.07 -2.31 -0.90
CA VAL A 110 2.19 -2.80 -1.97
C VAL A 110 0.74 -2.91 -1.51
N ASP A 111 0.51 -3.48 -0.33
CA ASP A 111 -0.83 -3.81 0.15
C ASP A 111 -1.54 -2.61 0.75
N ASN A 112 -0.88 -1.87 1.63
CA ASN A 112 -1.53 -0.87 2.48
C ASN A 112 -2.19 0.24 1.67
N PRO A 113 -1.53 0.87 0.67
CA PRO A 113 -2.19 1.90 -0.13
C PRO A 113 -3.34 1.35 -0.97
N SER A 114 -3.20 0.13 -1.52
CA SER A 114 -4.25 -0.48 -2.34
C SER A 114 -5.49 -0.82 -1.53
N ASN A 115 -5.34 -1.45 -0.36
CA ASN A 115 -6.44 -1.78 0.54
C ASN A 115 -7.13 -0.51 1.06
N ALA A 116 -6.34 0.52 1.40
CA ALA A 116 -6.88 1.82 1.81
C ALA A 116 -7.75 2.48 0.74
N VAL A 117 -7.27 2.49 -0.51
CA VAL A 117 -8.00 3.04 -1.65
C VAL A 117 -9.26 2.22 -1.95
N GLU A 118 -9.17 0.89 -1.85
CA GLU A 118 -10.30 -0.02 -2.06
C GLU A 118 -11.43 0.24 -1.06
N TRP A 119 -11.10 0.33 0.23
CA TRP A 119 -12.06 0.67 1.29
C TRP A 119 -12.66 2.06 1.08
N ALA A 120 -11.82 3.07 0.84
CA ALA A 120 -12.29 4.44 0.62
C ALA A 120 -13.24 4.53 -0.57
N LEU A 121 -12.88 3.92 -1.71
CA LEU A 121 -13.70 3.95 -2.90
C LEU A 121 -15.01 3.17 -2.71
N ALA A 122 -14.98 2.02 -2.03
CA ALA A 122 -16.17 1.23 -1.70
C ALA A 122 -17.18 2.04 -0.87
N GLU A 123 -16.70 2.72 0.19
CA GLU A 123 -17.50 3.61 1.03
C GLU A 123 -18.10 4.77 0.22
N MET A 124 -17.29 5.40 -0.63
CA MET A 124 -17.71 6.54 -1.44
C MET A 124 -18.75 6.14 -2.50
N ILE A 125 -18.67 4.95 -3.09
CA ILE A 125 -19.71 4.44 -4.02
C ILE A 125 -21.06 4.30 -3.30
N ASN A 126 -21.05 3.87 -2.05
CA ASN A 126 -22.26 3.78 -1.21
C ASN A 126 -22.77 5.14 -0.72
N GLN A 127 -21.96 6.21 -0.87
CA GLN A 127 -22.28 7.57 -0.43
C GLN A 127 -22.07 8.57 -1.60
N PRO A 128 -22.98 8.62 -2.58
CA PRO A 128 -22.80 9.38 -3.82
C PRO A 128 -22.52 10.88 -3.62
N ASP A 129 -23.09 11.49 -2.58
CA ASP A 129 -22.86 12.90 -2.25
C ASP A 129 -21.40 13.16 -1.86
N ILE A 130 -20.76 12.25 -1.12
CA ILE A 130 -19.34 12.33 -0.74
C ILE A 130 -18.47 12.12 -1.98
N LEU A 131 -18.77 11.11 -2.80
CA LEU A 131 -18.04 10.89 -4.06
C LEU A 131 -18.13 12.11 -4.98
N HIS A 132 -19.31 12.72 -5.07
CA HIS A 132 -19.52 13.92 -5.87
C HIS A 132 -18.77 15.13 -5.30
N GLY A 133 -18.76 15.33 -3.98
CA GLY A 133 -17.98 16.40 -3.34
C GLY A 133 -16.47 16.28 -3.61
N ALA A 134 -15.92 15.06 -3.55
CA ALA A 134 -14.53 14.82 -3.90
C ALA A 134 -14.23 15.09 -5.38
N CYS A 135 -15.16 14.72 -6.28
CA CYS A 135 -15.06 15.07 -7.70
C CYS A 135 -15.00 16.59 -7.92
N GLN A 136 -15.87 17.35 -7.22
CA GLN A 136 -15.92 18.80 -7.31
C GLN A 136 -14.63 19.45 -6.80
N GLU A 137 -14.08 18.99 -5.67
CA GLU A 137 -12.79 19.47 -5.16
C GLU A 137 -11.68 19.29 -6.21
N LEU A 138 -11.60 18.11 -6.83
CA LEU A 138 -10.61 17.81 -7.86
C LEU A 138 -10.78 18.70 -9.10
N ASP A 139 -12.01 18.86 -9.59
CA ASP A 139 -12.31 19.74 -10.73
C ASP A 139 -11.94 21.20 -10.42
N GLN A 140 -12.13 21.66 -9.17
CA GLN A 140 -11.81 23.03 -8.75
C GLN A 140 -10.31 23.27 -8.55
N VAL A 141 -9.61 22.33 -7.92
CA VAL A 141 -8.19 22.47 -7.54
C VAL A 141 -7.26 22.19 -8.73
N VAL A 142 -7.57 21.13 -9.49
CA VAL A 142 -6.69 20.60 -10.54
C VAL A 142 -7.19 21.02 -11.92
N GLY A 143 -8.51 21.07 -12.10
CA GLY A 143 -9.13 21.22 -13.42
C GLY A 143 -9.29 19.88 -14.14
N ARG A 144 -9.66 19.97 -15.42
CA ARG A 144 -10.03 18.81 -16.26
C ARG A 144 -9.08 18.56 -17.43
N ASP A 145 -8.08 19.43 -17.61
CA ASP A 145 -7.13 19.39 -18.73
C ASP A 145 -5.83 18.63 -18.41
N ARG A 146 -5.65 18.20 -17.14
CA ARG A 146 -4.51 17.40 -16.69
C ARG A 146 -4.91 16.48 -15.55
N LEU A 147 -4.11 15.44 -15.34
CA LEU A 147 -4.23 14.60 -14.15
C LEU A 147 -3.67 15.30 -12.91
N VAL A 148 -4.21 14.92 -11.76
CA VAL A 148 -3.73 15.29 -10.44
C VAL A 148 -2.28 14.81 -10.25
N ASP A 149 -1.48 15.70 -9.66
CA ASP A 149 -0.08 15.53 -9.36
C ASP A 149 0.18 15.64 -7.84
N GLU A 150 1.34 15.17 -7.37
CA GLU A 150 1.72 15.25 -5.95
C GLU A 150 1.70 16.70 -5.43
N SER A 151 2.06 17.66 -6.27
CA SER A 151 2.05 19.09 -5.92
C SER A 151 0.66 19.64 -5.58
N ASP A 152 -0.42 18.99 -6.01
CA ASP A 152 -1.80 19.39 -5.73
C ASP A 152 -2.31 18.89 -4.37
N LEU A 153 -1.71 17.82 -3.82
CA LEU A 153 -2.26 17.09 -2.66
C LEU A 153 -2.43 17.96 -1.40
N SER A 154 -1.60 18.99 -1.24
CA SER A 154 -1.71 19.95 -0.14
C SER A 154 -3.07 20.67 -0.11
N LYS A 155 -3.73 20.82 -1.26
CA LYS A 155 -5.00 21.52 -1.44
C LYS A 155 -6.23 20.61 -1.46
N LEU A 156 -6.04 19.29 -1.54
CA LEU A 156 -7.12 18.30 -1.62
C LEU A 156 -7.59 17.87 -0.23
N ASN A 157 -8.15 18.79 0.54
CA ASN A 157 -8.52 18.54 1.93
C ASN A 157 -9.71 17.58 2.06
N TYR A 158 -10.68 17.65 1.16
CA TYR A 158 -11.85 16.78 1.15
C TYR A 158 -11.47 15.35 0.76
N VAL A 159 -10.65 15.16 -0.29
CA VAL A 159 -10.14 13.82 -0.65
C VAL A 159 -9.32 13.22 0.50
N LYS A 160 -8.44 14.00 1.14
CA LYS A 160 -7.69 13.54 2.32
C LYS A 160 -8.62 13.18 3.48
N ALA A 161 -9.70 13.93 3.68
CA ALA A 161 -10.70 13.63 4.70
C ALA A 161 -11.43 12.30 4.41
N CYS A 162 -11.76 12.02 3.15
CA CYS A 162 -12.33 10.72 2.76
C CYS A 162 -11.38 9.56 3.06
N VAL A 163 -10.07 9.70 2.75
CA VAL A 163 -9.07 8.68 3.11
C VAL A 163 -8.96 8.52 4.62
N LYS A 164 -8.90 9.64 5.37
CA LYS A 164 -8.82 9.61 6.84
C LYS A 164 -10.05 8.95 7.45
N GLU A 165 -11.24 9.19 6.90
CA GLU A 165 -12.46 8.57 7.37
C GLU A 165 -12.54 7.08 7.02
N ALA A 166 -12.05 6.69 5.83
CA ALA A 166 -11.92 5.27 5.47
C ALA A 166 -11.00 4.52 6.45
N PHE A 167 -9.87 5.11 6.83
CA PHE A 167 -9.02 4.57 7.90
C PHE A 167 -9.71 4.50 9.26
N ARG A 168 -10.73 5.34 9.51
CA ARG A 168 -11.45 5.37 10.79
C ARG A 168 -12.52 4.29 10.85
N LEU A 169 -13.18 4.04 9.72
CA LEU A 169 -14.19 2.99 9.55
C LEU A 169 -13.56 1.61 9.42
N HIS A 170 -12.46 1.51 8.69
CA HIS A 170 -11.72 0.28 8.38
C HIS A 170 -10.28 0.38 8.91
N PRO A 171 -10.09 0.42 10.24
CA PRO A 171 -8.79 0.67 10.83
C PRO A 171 -7.84 -0.51 10.64
N MET A 172 -6.73 -0.26 9.94
CA MET A 172 -5.52 -1.04 10.16
C MET A 172 -4.88 -0.57 11.48
N PRO A 173 -4.46 -1.50 12.35
CA PRO A 173 -5.03 -1.71 13.68
C PRO A 173 -5.28 -0.46 14.56
N GLU A 174 -6.52 -0.44 15.09
CA GLU A 174 -7.10 0.17 16.32
C GLU A 174 -7.44 1.69 16.46
N ARG A 175 -8.73 1.99 16.17
CA ARG A 175 -9.85 2.59 16.97
C ARG A 175 -9.90 4.08 17.46
N HIS A 176 -10.79 4.85 16.79
CA HIS A 176 -11.76 5.97 17.14
C HIS A 176 -11.32 7.24 17.95
N ILE A 177 -11.75 8.52 17.73
CA ILE A 177 -13.06 9.23 17.48
C ILE A 177 -12.83 10.67 16.89
N ALA A 178 -13.84 11.26 16.23
CA ALA A 178 -13.91 12.57 15.53
C ALA A 178 -13.89 13.89 16.37
N ASN A 179 -13.27 14.98 15.86
CA ASN A 179 -13.89 16.26 15.37
C ASN A 179 -12.84 17.36 15.00
N GLU A 180 -13.34 18.41 14.35
CA GLU A 180 -12.81 19.34 13.32
C GLU A 180 -11.63 20.33 13.54
N GLU A 181 -11.18 20.80 12.36
CA GLU A 181 -10.49 22.04 11.98
C GLU A 181 -8.97 22.17 12.20
N SER A 182 -8.23 21.52 11.30
CA SER A 182 -6.88 21.91 10.87
C SER A 182 -6.60 21.35 9.47
N VAL A 183 -5.48 21.73 8.85
CA VAL A 183 -5.01 21.13 7.58
C VAL A 183 -5.10 19.61 7.68
N VAL A 184 -5.88 18.98 6.80
CA VAL A 184 -6.10 17.53 6.88
C VAL A 184 -4.79 16.84 6.51
N VAL A 185 -4.22 16.13 7.49
CA VAL A 185 -3.10 15.20 7.32
C VAL A 185 -3.60 13.82 7.74
N LEU A 186 -3.12 12.77 7.07
CA LEU A 186 -3.47 11.39 7.41
C LEU A 186 -2.87 10.93 8.75
N VAL A 187 -1.91 11.71 9.28
CA VAL A 187 -1.37 11.55 10.63
C VAL A 187 -2.26 12.30 11.61
N ASP A 188 -2.69 11.62 12.67
CA ASP A 188 -3.40 12.28 13.76
C ASP A 188 -2.44 12.68 14.87
N HIS A 189 -2.11 13.98 14.93
CA HIS A 189 -1.21 14.52 15.95
C HIS A 189 -1.82 14.55 17.35
N GLU A 190 -3.14 14.42 17.45
CA GLU A 190 -3.87 14.43 18.71
C GLU A 190 -4.08 13.00 19.26
N LEU A 191 -3.51 11.99 18.61
CA LEU A 191 -3.60 10.57 18.95
C LEU A 191 -5.05 10.06 19.02
N ARG A 192 -5.98 10.74 18.34
CA ARG A 192 -7.39 10.33 18.24
C ARG A 192 -7.57 9.17 17.27
N MET A 193 -6.53 8.87 16.50
CA MET A 193 -6.46 7.80 15.54
C MET A 193 -5.01 7.37 15.36
N LEU A 194 -4.72 6.07 15.45
CA LEU A 194 -3.35 5.53 15.40
C LEU A 194 -3.06 4.72 14.14
N SER A 195 -3.60 5.13 12.98
CA SER A 195 -3.45 4.39 11.71
C SER A 195 -2.02 4.08 11.32
N PHE A 196 -1.07 4.91 11.75
CA PHE A 196 0.36 4.74 11.48
C PHE A 196 1.18 4.46 12.75
N SER A 197 0.54 4.18 13.89
CA SER A 197 1.17 4.07 15.21
C SER A 197 1.99 5.32 15.59
N THR A 198 2.65 5.33 16.75
CA THR A 198 3.53 6.42 17.20
C THR A 198 4.78 5.94 17.94
N GLY A 199 5.70 6.86 18.22
CA GLY A 199 6.92 6.59 18.99
C GLY A 199 7.93 5.76 18.21
N ARG A 200 8.72 4.95 18.92
CA ARG A 200 9.82 4.16 18.35
C ARG A 200 9.39 3.06 17.36
N ARG A 201 8.09 2.78 17.28
CA ARG A 201 7.49 1.78 16.38
C ARG A 201 6.41 2.39 15.47
N GLY A 202 6.39 3.72 15.35
CA GLY A 202 5.56 4.40 14.36
C GLY A 202 5.99 4.01 12.94
N CYS A 203 5.04 4.01 12.01
CA CYS A 203 5.26 3.66 10.62
C CYS A 203 6.34 4.58 10.01
N PRO A 204 7.48 4.03 9.55
CA PRO A 204 8.53 4.84 8.93
C PRO A 204 8.10 5.37 7.55
N GLY A 205 7.13 4.73 6.92
CA GLY A 205 6.62 5.07 5.58
C GLY A 205 5.43 6.03 5.58
N ILE A 206 5.15 6.73 6.68
CA ILE A 206 3.92 7.53 6.84
C ILE A 206 3.71 8.56 5.71
N VAL A 207 4.76 9.30 5.34
CA VAL A 207 4.71 10.30 4.27
C VAL A 207 4.45 9.60 2.93
N LEU A 208 5.26 8.59 2.59
CA LEU A 208 5.14 7.85 1.35
C LEU A 208 3.76 7.20 1.20
N GLY A 209 3.31 6.46 2.21
CA GLY A 209 2.02 5.79 2.23
C GLY A 209 0.86 6.77 2.11
N SER A 210 0.89 7.86 2.89
CA SER A 210 -0.16 8.89 2.84
C SER A 210 -0.25 9.58 1.46
N THR A 211 0.90 9.90 0.85
CA THR A 211 0.99 10.46 -0.50
C THR A 211 0.46 9.47 -1.54
N MET A 212 0.91 8.22 -1.50
CA MET A 212 0.48 7.18 -2.45
C MET A 212 -1.03 6.94 -2.35
N THR A 213 -1.58 6.71 -1.16
CA THR A 213 -3.01 6.49 -0.96
C THR A 213 -3.84 7.66 -1.46
N THR A 214 -3.47 8.88 -1.08
CA THR A 214 -4.21 10.09 -1.49
C THR A 214 -4.15 10.30 -2.99
N LEU A 215 -2.97 10.17 -3.61
CA LEU A 215 -2.78 10.36 -5.04
C LEU A 215 -3.50 9.28 -5.86
N LEU A 216 -3.45 8.02 -5.43
CA LEU A 216 -4.16 6.91 -6.07
C LEU A 216 -5.67 7.14 -6.03
N LEU A 217 -6.23 7.42 -4.86
CA LEU A 217 -7.66 7.70 -4.73
C LEU A 217 -8.06 8.93 -5.55
N ALA A 218 -7.30 10.02 -5.47
CA ALA A 218 -7.54 11.24 -6.23
C ALA A 218 -7.57 10.97 -7.73
N ARG A 219 -6.63 10.17 -8.27
CA ARG A 219 -6.60 9.81 -9.69
C ARG A 219 -7.80 8.96 -10.11
N LEU A 220 -8.24 8.02 -9.27
CA LEU A 220 -9.42 7.21 -9.56
C LEU A 220 -10.68 8.07 -9.60
N ILE A 221 -10.87 8.97 -8.63
CA ILE A 221 -12.04 9.86 -8.55
C ILE A 221 -12.02 10.90 -9.68
N GLN A 222 -10.86 11.49 -9.97
CA GLN A 222 -10.72 12.48 -11.04
C GLN A 222 -10.98 11.83 -12.41
N GLY A 223 -10.37 10.66 -12.63
CA GLY A 223 -10.39 9.97 -13.90
C GLY A 223 -11.72 9.30 -14.23
N PHE A 224 -12.50 8.86 -13.24
CA PHE A 224 -13.66 8.01 -13.50
C PHE A 224 -14.85 8.34 -12.60
N SER A 225 -16.04 8.15 -13.16
CA SER A 225 -17.29 8.06 -12.42
C SER A 225 -17.47 6.60 -12.01
N TRP A 226 -17.81 6.37 -10.75
CA TRP A 226 -17.89 5.04 -10.17
C TRP A 226 -19.33 4.73 -9.76
N THR A 227 -19.80 3.54 -10.12
CA THR A 227 -21.09 3.01 -9.68
C THR A 227 -20.96 1.53 -9.32
N ALA A 228 -21.93 1.00 -8.58
CA ALA A 228 -22.10 -0.44 -8.47
C ALA A 228 -22.31 -1.07 -9.88
N PRO A 229 -21.93 -2.35 -10.08
CA PRO A 229 -22.17 -3.05 -11.33
C PRO A 229 -23.68 -3.13 -11.65
N PRO A 230 -24.10 -3.06 -12.93
CA PRO A 230 -25.52 -3.00 -13.30
C PRO A 230 -26.39 -4.19 -12.85
N ASN A 231 -25.76 -5.35 -12.60
CA ASN A 231 -26.43 -6.61 -12.25
C ASN A 231 -26.26 -7.00 -10.77
N GLU A 232 -25.62 -6.14 -9.97
CA GLU A 232 -25.37 -6.36 -8.55
C GLU A 232 -26.25 -5.43 -7.70
N PRO A 233 -26.40 -5.68 -6.39
CA PRO A 233 -27.04 -4.73 -5.49
C PRO A 233 -26.43 -3.32 -5.63
N SER A 234 -27.27 -2.28 -5.50
CA SER A 234 -26.81 -0.90 -5.64
C SER A 234 -25.76 -0.49 -4.60
N ASN A 235 -25.70 -1.21 -3.46
CA ASN A 235 -24.70 -0.99 -2.43
C ASN A 235 -23.59 -2.04 -2.53
N ILE A 236 -22.35 -1.57 -2.46
CA ILE A 236 -21.15 -2.37 -2.32
C ILE A 236 -21.14 -3.02 -0.93
N ASP A 237 -20.79 -4.30 -0.88
CA ASP A 237 -20.57 -5.04 0.36
C ASP A 237 -19.34 -4.49 1.10
N LEU A 238 -19.47 -4.21 2.39
CA LEU A 238 -18.43 -3.66 3.25
C LEU A 238 -17.99 -4.64 4.34
N ALA A 239 -18.29 -5.94 4.20
CA ALA A 239 -17.85 -6.97 5.12
C ALA A 239 -16.33 -7.11 5.12
N GLU A 240 -15.75 -7.25 6.31
CA GLU A 240 -14.34 -7.55 6.53
C GLU A 240 -14.09 -9.06 6.46
N SER A 241 -12.93 -9.46 5.94
CA SER A 241 -12.49 -10.86 5.98
C SER A 241 -12.22 -11.31 7.41
N GLU A 242 -12.56 -12.56 7.75
CA GLU A 242 -12.24 -13.09 9.07
C GLU A 242 -10.71 -13.13 9.28
N GLY A 243 -10.25 -12.45 10.33
CA GLY A 243 -8.84 -12.46 10.75
C GLY A 243 -7.89 -11.63 9.89
N ASP A 244 -8.40 -10.83 8.96
CA ASP A 244 -7.61 -9.94 8.11
C ASP A 244 -8.32 -8.57 7.96
N MET A 245 -7.58 -7.50 7.64
CA MET A 245 -8.09 -6.12 7.58
C MET A 245 -8.49 -5.71 6.15
N VAL A 246 -8.80 -6.71 5.32
CA VAL A 246 -9.18 -6.58 3.91
C VAL A 246 -10.67 -6.86 3.75
N LYS A 247 -11.23 -6.41 2.62
CA LYS A 247 -12.62 -6.75 2.27
C LYS A 247 -12.80 -8.26 2.14
N ALA A 248 -13.88 -8.81 2.69
CA ALA A 248 -14.25 -10.22 2.50
C ALA A 248 -14.51 -10.55 1.03
N ILE A 249 -15.08 -9.59 0.30
CA ILE A 249 -15.32 -9.65 -1.14
C ILE A 249 -14.59 -8.47 -1.78
N PRO A 250 -13.66 -8.72 -2.73
CA PRO A 250 -12.97 -7.65 -3.45
C PRO A 250 -13.96 -6.68 -4.11
N LEU A 251 -13.62 -5.39 -4.13
CA LEU A 251 -14.45 -4.36 -4.75
C LEU A 251 -14.59 -4.62 -6.25
N ILE A 252 -15.82 -4.84 -6.68
CA ILE A 252 -16.21 -4.83 -8.09
C ILE A 252 -17.05 -3.58 -8.32
N ALA A 253 -16.54 -2.68 -9.16
CA ALA A 253 -17.19 -1.42 -9.49
C ALA A 253 -17.14 -1.14 -10.99
N HIS A 254 -18.12 -0.40 -11.48
CA HIS A 254 -18.19 0.03 -12.86
C HIS A 254 -17.61 1.45 -12.99
N ALA A 255 -16.56 1.58 -13.82
CA ALA A 255 -15.84 2.83 -14.04
C ALA A 255 -16.17 3.42 -15.42
N VAL A 256 -16.55 4.69 -15.46
CA VAL A 256 -16.78 5.45 -16.70
C VAL A 256 -15.82 6.63 -16.79
N PRO A 257 -15.01 6.78 -17.85
CA PRO A 257 -14.09 7.91 -17.99
C PRO A 257 -14.82 9.26 -17.84
N ARG A 258 -14.29 10.15 -17.00
CA ARG A 258 -14.81 11.50 -16.77
C ARG A 258 -14.13 12.56 -17.61
N LEU A 259 -12.85 12.42 -17.90
CA LEU A 259 -12.02 13.43 -18.56
C LEU A 259 -11.97 13.18 -20.07
N GLU A 260 -11.44 14.15 -20.81
CA GLU A 260 -11.22 13.99 -22.25
C GLU A 260 -10.15 12.92 -22.53
N PRO A 261 -10.27 12.13 -23.61
CA PRO A 261 -9.37 11.01 -23.90
C PRO A 261 -7.87 11.37 -23.92
N HIS A 262 -7.53 12.62 -24.28
CA HIS A 262 -6.15 13.07 -24.39
C HIS A 262 -5.46 13.28 -23.02
N VAL A 263 -6.24 13.38 -21.93
CA VAL A 263 -5.72 13.56 -20.57
C VAL A 263 -5.18 12.24 -20.00
N TYR A 264 -5.72 11.12 -20.44
CA TYR A 264 -5.26 9.81 -20.02
C TYR A 264 -3.94 9.44 -20.71
N PRO A 265 -2.97 8.86 -19.97
CA PRO A 265 -1.76 8.36 -20.58
C PRO A 265 -2.12 7.27 -21.60
N LYS A 266 -1.50 7.34 -22.78
CA LYS A 266 -1.62 6.27 -23.77
C LYS A 266 -1.00 5.01 -23.17
N LEU A 267 -1.79 3.95 -23.06
CA LEU A 267 -1.27 2.64 -22.68
C LEU A 267 -0.23 2.22 -23.74
N VAL A 268 1.03 2.15 -23.35
CA VAL A 268 2.06 1.46 -24.12
C VAL A 268 1.90 -0.01 -23.75
N LEU A 269 1.04 -0.72 -24.50
CA LEU A 269 0.91 -2.17 -24.43
C LEU A 269 2.01 -2.85 -25.23
#